data_AF-A0A955VN69-F1
#
_entry.id   AF-A0A955VN69-F1
#
_cell.length_a   1.000
_cell.length_b   1.000
_cell.length_c   1.000
_cell.angle_alpha   90.00
_cell.angle_beta   90.00
_cell.angle_gamma   90.00
#
_symmetry.space_group_name_H-M   'P 1'
#
loop_
_entity.id
_entity.type
_entity.pdbx_description
1 polymer ?
#
loop_
_entity_poly.entity_id
_entity_poly.type
_entity_poly.pdbx_seq_one_letter_code
_entity_poly.pdbx_strand_id
1 'polypeptide(L)'
;MDWKPIIDEALRHLKALLRFDTTNPPGNEILCAQYLRDVLEAEGIEAQLLEAAPGRANLIARLAGSGRAGGPLLLTSHTDVVPAEPGHWRYPPFEATEADGFVWGRGAVDMKQMTAYNLAALLMLKRSGATLTRDVIFAAVADEEAGCRFGSTWLVDQHPELVRAEFGLNEVGGFQLHLGRRYLYPVQVAEKGFLWLRMTVHGEPGHGSMPHDRNAVVKLAAILERVHRRQLPVHIHPVAAAFVREAAETLGFPAKPLLYALLQPMATHALLKILPDRDKAKAFNAMLRNTVTPTGL
;
A
#
# COMPACT_ATOMS: atom_id res chain seq x y z
N MET A 1 -12.20 -27.54 -7.15
CA MET A 1 -11.23 -26.70 -7.87
C MET A 1 -9.86 -27.10 -7.38
N ASP A 2 -8.99 -27.58 -8.27
CA ASP A 2 -7.59 -27.83 -7.91
C ASP A 2 -6.87 -26.48 -7.90
N TRP A 3 -6.36 -26.09 -6.74
CA TRP A 3 -5.71 -24.80 -6.54
C TRP A 3 -4.27 -24.79 -7.01
N LYS A 4 -3.62 -25.96 -7.13
CA LYS A 4 -2.19 -26.02 -7.43
C LYS A 4 -1.83 -25.38 -8.78
N PRO A 5 -2.53 -25.67 -9.90
CA PRO A 5 -2.25 -25.03 -11.18
C PRO A 5 -2.43 -23.50 -11.16
N ILE A 6 -3.45 -23.03 -10.43
CA ILE A 6 -3.76 -21.60 -10.30
C ILE A 6 -2.65 -20.89 -9.50
N ILE A 7 -2.21 -21.50 -8.40
CA ILE A 7 -1.11 -20.99 -7.58
C ILE A 7 0.19 -20.94 -8.38
N ASP A 8 0.50 -22.00 -9.12
CA ASP A 8 1.72 -22.06 -9.94
C ASP A 8 1.69 -21.01 -11.08
N GLU A 9 0.52 -20.78 -11.69
CA GLU A 9 0.33 -19.72 -12.69
C GLU A 9 0.46 -18.32 -12.09
N ALA A 10 -0.20 -18.06 -10.96
CA ALA A 10 -0.10 -16.77 -10.25
C ALA A 10 1.35 -16.49 -9.82
N LEU A 11 2.08 -17.52 -9.35
CA LEU A 11 3.49 -17.42 -8.99
C LEU A 11 4.37 -17.08 -10.20
N ARG A 12 4.12 -17.68 -11.37
CA ARG A 12 4.82 -17.30 -12.62
C ARG A 12 4.58 -15.83 -12.96
N HIS A 13 3.35 -15.35 -12.88
CA HIS A 13 3.02 -13.96 -13.17
C HIS A 13 3.66 -13.00 -12.17
N LEU A 14 3.61 -13.31 -10.87
CA LEU A 14 4.30 -12.55 -9.84
C LEU A 14 5.80 -12.44 -10.14
N LYS A 15 6.47 -13.57 -10.41
CA LYS A 15 7.90 -13.56 -10.72
C LYS A 15 8.24 -12.79 -11.99
N ALA A 16 7.37 -12.81 -13.00
CA ALA A 16 7.55 -12.00 -14.19
C ALA A 16 7.43 -10.50 -13.86
N LEU A 17 6.39 -10.10 -13.13
CA LEU A 17 6.17 -8.72 -12.71
C LEU A 17 7.33 -8.16 -11.88
N LEU A 18 7.87 -8.96 -10.95
CA LEU A 18 9.01 -8.57 -10.10
C LEU A 18 10.30 -8.34 -10.88
N ARG A 19 10.44 -8.88 -12.09
CA ARG A 19 11.64 -8.68 -12.93
C ARG A 19 11.63 -7.38 -13.72
N PHE A 20 10.48 -6.73 -13.85
CA PHE A 20 10.42 -5.39 -14.39
C PHE A 20 10.83 -4.40 -13.32
N ASP A 21 11.95 -3.71 -13.53
CA ASP A 21 12.30 -2.57 -12.70
C ASP A 21 11.42 -1.38 -13.07
N THR A 22 10.47 -1.09 -12.19
CA THR A 22 9.50 0.00 -12.26
C THR A 22 9.73 1.00 -11.13
N THR A 23 10.99 1.15 -10.70
CA THR A 23 11.37 2.04 -9.60
C THR A 23 10.91 3.47 -9.88
N ASN A 24 10.14 4.04 -8.95
CA ASN A 24 9.61 5.39 -9.04
C ASN A 24 10.34 6.33 -8.06
N PRO A 25 11.00 7.41 -8.54
CA PRO A 25 11.19 7.81 -9.94
C PRO A 25 12.28 7.00 -10.70
N PRO A 26 12.22 6.91 -12.05
CA PRO A 26 11.29 7.63 -12.93
C PRO A 26 9.94 6.93 -13.18
N GLY A 27 9.77 5.67 -12.75
CA GLY A 27 8.65 4.80 -13.12
C GLY A 27 9.11 3.74 -14.12
N ASN A 28 8.42 3.60 -15.26
CA ASN A 28 8.60 2.59 -16.33
C ASN A 28 7.57 1.44 -16.27
N GLU A 29 6.40 1.73 -15.70
CA GLU A 29 5.26 0.85 -15.54
C GLU A 29 4.72 0.31 -16.87
N ILE A 30 5.03 0.97 -17.99
CA ILE A 30 4.71 0.49 -19.35
C ILE A 30 5.16 -0.95 -19.60
N LEU A 31 6.31 -1.39 -19.05
CA LEU A 31 6.78 -2.77 -19.22
C LEU A 31 5.84 -3.79 -18.53
N CYS A 32 5.45 -3.50 -17.29
CA CYS A 32 4.47 -4.30 -16.56
C CYS A 32 3.12 -4.28 -17.27
N ALA A 33 2.67 -3.10 -17.70
CA ALA A 33 1.37 -2.92 -18.33
C ALA A 33 1.28 -3.69 -19.66
N GLN A 34 2.32 -3.65 -20.51
CA GLN A 34 2.40 -4.43 -21.74
C GLN A 34 2.36 -5.94 -21.45
N TYR A 35 3.15 -6.41 -20.48
CA TYR A 35 3.12 -7.82 -20.08
C TYR A 35 1.71 -8.28 -19.66
N LEU A 36 1.04 -7.49 -18.82
CA LEU A 36 -0.32 -7.78 -18.36
C LEU A 36 -1.32 -7.79 -19.52
N ARG A 37 -1.23 -6.83 -20.44
CA ARG A 37 -2.07 -6.78 -21.65
C ARG A 37 -1.90 -8.05 -22.47
N ASP A 38 -0.66 -8.44 -22.76
CA ASP A 38 -0.37 -9.60 -23.62
C ASP A 38 -0.91 -10.91 -23.00
N VAL A 39 -0.84 -11.05 -21.66
CA VAL A 39 -1.45 -12.19 -20.95
C VAL A 39 -2.97 -12.18 -21.05
N LEU A 40 -3.61 -11.02 -20.87
CA LEU A 40 -5.06 -10.88 -20.94
C LEU A 40 -5.60 -11.10 -22.36
N GLU A 41 -4.94 -10.54 -23.38
CA GLU A 41 -5.32 -10.68 -24.78
C GLU A 41 -5.19 -12.12 -25.28
N ALA A 42 -4.19 -12.87 -24.80
CA ALA A 42 -4.05 -14.29 -25.09
C ALA A 42 -5.26 -15.13 -24.62
N GLU A 43 -6.03 -14.62 -23.64
CA GLU A 43 -7.24 -15.24 -23.11
C GLU A 43 -8.51 -14.58 -23.67
N GLY A 44 -8.37 -13.70 -24.67
CA GLY A 44 -9.47 -12.95 -25.28
C GLY A 44 -10.13 -11.98 -24.31
N ILE A 45 -9.34 -11.37 -23.41
CA ILE A 45 -9.76 -10.26 -22.55
C ILE A 45 -9.12 -8.99 -23.12
N GLU A 46 -9.94 -8.06 -23.58
CA GLU A 46 -9.46 -6.77 -24.07
C GLU A 46 -8.88 -5.95 -22.90
N ALA A 47 -7.70 -5.37 -23.13
CA ALA A 47 -7.03 -4.52 -22.16
C ALA A 47 -6.48 -3.26 -22.84
N GLN A 48 -6.72 -2.11 -22.22
CA GLN A 48 -6.29 -0.80 -22.70
C GLN A 48 -5.06 -0.34 -21.91
N LEU A 49 -4.08 0.20 -22.62
CA LEU A 49 -2.92 0.89 -22.03
C LEU A 49 -3.11 2.39 -22.15
N LEU A 50 -3.09 3.08 -21.01
CA LEU A 50 -3.31 4.51 -20.90
C LEU A 50 -2.08 5.16 -20.28
N GLU A 51 -1.32 5.87 -21.10
CA GLU A 51 -0.05 6.46 -20.72
C GLU A 51 -0.23 7.93 -20.33
N ALA A 52 -0.10 8.23 -19.03
CA ALA A 52 -0.29 9.59 -18.51
C ALA A 52 0.93 10.49 -18.75
N ALA A 53 2.11 9.89 -18.90
CA ALA A 53 3.38 10.52 -19.26
C ALA A 53 4.33 9.43 -19.80
N PRO A 54 5.42 9.79 -20.52
CA PRO A 54 6.35 8.80 -21.08
C PRO A 54 6.79 7.73 -20.08
N GLY A 55 6.48 6.46 -20.36
CA GLY A 55 6.76 5.29 -19.53
C GLY A 55 5.76 5.04 -18.37
N ARG A 56 4.85 5.98 -18.09
CA ARG A 56 3.88 5.95 -16.96
C ARG A 56 2.53 5.43 -17.43
N ALA A 57 2.45 4.13 -17.70
CA ALA A 57 1.24 3.51 -18.22
C ALA A 57 0.38 2.86 -17.14
N ASN A 58 -0.93 3.03 -17.29
CA ASN A 58 -1.95 2.32 -16.55
C ASN A 58 -2.57 1.27 -17.47
N LEU A 59 -2.92 0.09 -16.95
CA LEU A 59 -3.68 -0.93 -17.66
C LEU A 59 -5.10 -1.04 -17.11
N ILE A 60 -6.09 -0.99 -17.99
CA ILE A 60 -7.50 -1.25 -17.67
C ILE A 60 -8.00 -2.44 -18.47
N ALA A 61 -8.63 -3.41 -17.81
CA ALA A 61 -9.34 -4.51 -18.45
C ALA A 61 -10.72 -4.70 -17.82
N ARG A 62 -11.69 -5.18 -18.59
CA ARG A 62 -13.08 -5.36 -18.12
C ARG A 62 -13.65 -6.69 -18.58
N LEU A 63 -14.22 -7.44 -17.63
CA LEU A 63 -15.12 -8.55 -17.90
C LEU A 63 -16.55 -8.06 -17.72
N ALA A 64 -17.33 -8.11 -18.80
CA ALA A 64 -18.73 -7.71 -18.79
C ALA A 64 -19.59 -8.69 -17.98
N GLY A 65 -20.47 -8.15 -17.14
CA GLY A 65 -21.51 -8.90 -16.46
C GLY A 65 -22.91 -8.60 -17.02
N SER A 66 -23.89 -9.28 -16.46
CA SER A 66 -25.31 -9.10 -16.80
C SER A 66 -25.95 -7.83 -16.21
N GLY A 67 -25.24 -7.10 -15.36
CA GLY A 67 -25.73 -5.89 -14.67
C GLY A 67 -26.80 -6.15 -13.58
N ARG A 68 -27.17 -7.41 -13.33
CA ARG A 68 -28.21 -7.80 -12.36
C ARG A 68 -27.91 -7.37 -10.92
N ALA A 69 -26.63 -7.25 -10.56
CA ALA A 69 -26.19 -6.91 -9.20
C ALA A 69 -25.77 -5.45 -9.03
N GLY A 70 -26.07 -4.57 -10.00
CA GLY A 70 -25.72 -3.15 -9.94
C GLY A 70 -24.40 -2.82 -10.64
N GLY A 71 -23.64 -1.89 -10.04
CA GLY A 71 -22.45 -1.33 -10.67
C GLY A 71 -21.23 -2.26 -10.63
N PRO A 72 -20.15 -1.91 -11.36
CA PRO A 72 -18.95 -2.72 -11.45
C PRO A 72 -18.26 -2.94 -10.10
N LEU A 73 -17.47 -4.01 -10.00
CA LEU A 73 -16.44 -4.20 -8.98
C LEU A 73 -15.07 -3.83 -9.57
N LEU A 74 -14.37 -2.89 -8.96
CA LEU A 74 -12.99 -2.52 -9.32
C LEU A 74 -12.00 -3.33 -8.49
N LEU A 75 -11.12 -4.06 -9.15
CA LEU A 75 -9.91 -4.64 -8.58
C LEU A 75 -8.76 -3.73 -8.98
N THR A 76 -8.13 -3.06 -8.01
CA THR A 76 -7.04 -2.12 -8.28
C THR A 76 -5.75 -2.51 -7.58
N SER A 77 -4.63 -2.25 -8.24
CA SER A 77 -3.28 -2.44 -7.73
C SER A 77 -2.33 -1.50 -8.45
N HIS A 78 -1.21 -1.11 -7.85
CA HIS A 78 -0.14 -0.38 -8.51
C HIS A 78 0.99 -1.32 -8.97
N THR A 79 1.79 -0.85 -9.93
CA THR A 79 2.91 -1.61 -10.50
C THR A 79 4.25 -0.92 -10.36
N ASP A 80 4.27 0.34 -9.92
CA ASP A 80 5.50 1.00 -9.50
C ASP A 80 6.00 0.46 -8.16
N VAL A 81 7.24 0.80 -7.85
CA VAL A 81 7.89 0.36 -6.62
C VAL A 81 8.85 1.45 -6.13
N VAL A 82 9.06 1.53 -4.82
CA VAL A 82 10.14 2.38 -4.28
C VAL A 82 11.54 1.85 -4.63
N PRO A 83 12.58 2.71 -4.58
CA PRO A 83 13.96 2.30 -4.77
C PRO A 83 14.40 1.12 -3.89
N ALA A 84 15.34 0.34 -4.43
CA ALA A 84 16.03 -0.73 -3.72
C ALA A 84 17.54 -0.53 -3.88
N GLU A 85 18.28 -0.53 -2.77
CA GLU A 85 19.73 -0.41 -2.78
C GLU A 85 20.37 -1.81 -2.77
N PRO A 86 20.90 -2.34 -3.90
CA PRO A 86 21.25 -3.75 -4.02
C PRO A 86 22.24 -4.26 -2.95
N GLY A 87 23.13 -3.41 -2.45
CA GLY A 87 24.10 -3.76 -1.39
C GLY A 87 23.45 -4.09 -0.04
N HIS A 88 22.19 -3.71 0.17
CA HIS A 88 21.41 -4.03 1.37
C HIS A 88 20.51 -5.25 1.20
N TRP A 89 20.53 -5.90 0.03
CA TRP A 89 19.68 -7.05 -0.26
C TRP A 89 20.46 -8.35 -0.24
N ARG A 90 19.88 -9.38 0.37
CA ARG A 90 20.41 -10.75 0.33
C ARG A 90 20.34 -11.38 -1.07
N TYR A 91 19.31 -11.03 -1.83
CA TYR A 91 19.08 -11.47 -3.20
C TYR A 91 18.78 -10.25 -4.08
N PRO A 92 19.20 -10.23 -5.36
CA PRO A 92 18.96 -9.08 -6.23
C PRO A 92 17.47 -8.70 -6.28
N PRO A 93 17.12 -7.41 -6.11
CA PRO A 93 15.73 -6.99 -5.88
C PRO A 93 14.79 -7.28 -7.05
N PHE A 94 15.32 -7.42 -8.27
CA PHE A 94 14.53 -7.60 -9.49
C PHE A 94 14.78 -8.95 -10.19
N GLU A 95 15.23 -9.99 -9.47
CA GLU A 95 15.42 -11.33 -10.05
C GLU A 95 14.29 -12.31 -9.72
N ALA A 96 13.42 -11.96 -8.77
CA ALA A 96 12.34 -12.80 -8.25
C ALA A 96 12.87 -14.15 -7.72
N THR A 97 13.87 -14.08 -6.83
CA THR A 97 14.57 -15.26 -6.30
C THR A 97 13.66 -16.07 -5.38
N GLU A 98 13.50 -17.35 -5.64
CA GLU A 98 12.82 -18.27 -4.72
C GLU A 98 13.83 -18.84 -3.72
N ALA A 99 13.67 -18.52 -2.45
CA ALA A 99 14.53 -19.00 -1.38
C ALA A 99 13.82 -18.99 -0.03
N ASP A 100 14.18 -19.93 0.84
CA ASP A 100 13.65 -20.05 2.21
C ASP A 100 12.11 -20.21 2.28
N GLY A 101 11.48 -20.70 1.21
CA GLY A 101 10.02 -20.81 1.09
C GLY A 101 9.31 -19.52 0.67
N PHE A 102 10.06 -18.50 0.26
CA PHE A 102 9.53 -17.20 -0.15
C PHE A 102 10.02 -16.80 -1.55
N VAL A 103 9.30 -15.86 -2.18
CA VAL A 103 9.78 -15.12 -3.35
C VAL A 103 10.34 -13.78 -2.88
N TRP A 104 11.62 -13.57 -3.15
CA TRP A 104 12.32 -12.33 -2.83
C TRP A 104 12.33 -11.42 -4.04
N GLY A 105 11.81 -10.20 -3.87
CA GLY A 105 11.89 -9.14 -4.86
C GLY A 105 11.24 -7.84 -4.39
N ARG A 106 11.73 -6.71 -4.90
CA ARG A 106 11.09 -5.40 -4.73
C ARG A 106 9.76 -5.43 -5.49
N GLY A 107 8.67 -5.10 -4.79
CA GLY A 107 7.32 -5.28 -5.31
C GLY A 107 6.63 -6.55 -4.80
N ALA A 108 7.36 -7.48 -4.16
CA ALA A 108 6.79 -8.78 -3.80
C ALA A 108 5.65 -8.65 -2.80
N VAL A 109 5.75 -7.70 -1.85
CA VAL A 109 4.67 -7.36 -0.91
C VAL A 109 3.92 -6.09 -1.35
N ASP A 110 4.65 -5.08 -1.81
CA ASP A 110 4.10 -3.76 -2.13
C ASP A 110 4.49 -3.34 -3.56
N MET A 111 3.61 -3.57 -4.57
CA MET A 111 2.39 -4.40 -4.43
C MET A 111 2.11 -5.40 -5.57
N LYS A 112 3.12 -5.77 -6.36
CA LYS A 112 3.00 -6.64 -7.54
C LYS A 112 2.36 -8.00 -7.26
N GLN A 113 2.38 -8.49 -6.02
CA GLN A 113 1.59 -9.67 -5.60
C GLN A 113 0.09 -9.50 -5.83
N MET A 114 -0.48 -8.35 -5.48
CA MET A 114 -1.91 -8.09 -5.64
C MET A 114 -2.26 -7.94 -7.12
N THR A 115 -1.37 -7.34 -7.92
CA THR A 115 -1.48 -7.33 -9.38
C THR A 115 -1.56 -8.75 -9.95
N ALA A 116 -0.69 -9.66 -9.49
CA ALA A 116 -0.73 -11.07 -9.89
C ALA A 116 -2.02 -11.78 -9.42
N TYR A 117 -2.51 -11.48 -8.22
CA TYR A 117 -3.78 -12.02 -7.71
C TYR A 117 -4.99 -11.54 -8.51
N ASN A 118 -5.04 -10.24 -8.83
CA ASN A 118 -6.11 -9.65 -9.63
C ASN A 118 -6.10 -10.20 -11.06
N LEU A 119 -4.92 -10.35 -11.68
CA LEU A 119 -4.77 -11.03 -12.97
C LEU A 119 -5.30 -12.46 -12.89
N ALA A 120 -4.83 -13.26 -11.93
CA ALA A 120 -5.28 -14.64 -11.77
C ALA A 120 -6.80 -14.74 -11.58
N ALA A 121 -7.40 -13.84 -10.79
CA ALA A 121 -8.84 -13.77 -10.61
C ALA A 121 -9.59 -13.50 -11.93
N LEU A 122 -9.11 -12.55 -12.75
CA LEU A 122 -9.69 -12.28 -14.07
C LEU A 122 -9.60 -13.50 -15.00
N LEU A 123 -8.44 -14.15 -15.06
CA LEU A 123 -8.25 -15.35 -15.88
C LEU A 123 -9.18 -16.47 -15.43
N MET A 124 -9.31 -16.70 -14.13
CA MET A 124 -10.23 -17.69 -13.57
C MET A 124 -11.69 -17.37 -13.92
N LEU A 125 -12.11 -16.12 -13.78
CA LEU A 125 -13.48 -15.70 -14.12
C LEU A 125 -13.77 -15.92 -15.61
N LYS A 126 -12.85 -15.50 -16.49
CA LYS A 126 -12.98 -15.72 -17.94
C LYS A 126 -13.08 -17.20 -18.28
N ARG A 127 -12.15 -18.02 -17.78
CA ARG A 127 -12.07 -19.46 -18.07
C ARG A 127 -13.22 -20.27 -17.45
N SER A 128 -13.85 -19.76 -16.39
CA SER A 128 -15.02 -20.40 -15.78
C SER A 128 -16.25 -20.41 -16.70
N GLY A 129 -16.32 -19.49 -17.68
CA GLY A 129 -17.49 -19.31 -18.52
C GLY A 129 -18.76 -18.84 -17.78
N ALA A 130 -18.63 -18.46 -16.50
CA ALA A 130 -19.76 -18.04 -15.69
C ALA A 130 -20.31 -16.69 -16.15
N THR A 131 -21.64 -16.56 -16.21
CA THR A 131 -22.29 -15.27 -16.41
C THR A 131 -22.17 -14.42 -15.15
N LEU A 132 -21.30 -13.42 -15.19
CA LEU A 132 -21.12 -12.50 -14.05
C LEU A 132 -22.39 -11.67 -13.81
N THR A 133 -22.69 -11.36 -12.55
CA THR A 133 -23.87 -10.54 -12.19
C THR A 133 -23.59 -9.03 -12.23
N ARG A 134 -22.32 -8.65 -12.19
CA ARG A 134 -21.80 -7.27 -12.36
C ARG A 134 -20.53 -7.32 -13.19
N ASP A 135 -20.15 -6.19 -13.75
CA ASP A 135 -18.84 -6.05 -14.39
C ASP A 135 -17.72 -6.21 -13.36
N VAL A 136 -16.59 -6.76 -13.80
CA VAL A 136 -15.34 -6.76 -13.04
C VAL A 136 -14.30 -5.97 -13.83
N ILE A 137 -13.82 -4.90 -13.25
CA ILE A 137 -12.79 -4.03 -13.81
C ILE A 137 -11.48 -4.35 -13.11
N PHE A 138 -10.40 -4.55 -13.86
CA PHE A 138 -9.05 -4.60 -13.34
C PHE A 138 -8.30 -3.34 -13.76
N ALA A 139 -7.76 -2.61 -12.79
CA ALA A 139 -6.88 -1.47 -13.00
C ALA A 139 -5.50 -1.75 -12.38
N ALA A 140 -4.48 -1.90 -13.21
CA ALA A 140 -3.08 -1.90 -12.78
C ALA A 140 -2.52 -0.51 -13.03
N VAL A 141 -2.37 0.28 -11.96
CA VAL A 141 -2.07 1.71 -12.03
C VAL A 141 -0.57 2.01 -11.87
N ALA A 142 -0.16 3.17 -12.34
CA ALA A 142 1.17 3.72 -12.13
C ALA A 142 1.21 4.67 -10.91
N ASP A 143 2.41 5.06 -10.51
CA ASP A 143 2.68 6.23 -9.68
C ASP A 143 2.11 6.27 -8.25
N GLU A 144 1.70 5.14 -7.67
CA GLU A 144 1.13 5.16 -6.31
C GLU A 144 2.17 5.64 -5.29
N GLU A 145 3.40 5.12 -5.38
CA GLU A 145 4.49 5.35 -4.44
C GLU A 145 5.01 6.81 -4.48
N ALA A 146 4.61 7.58 -5.50
CA ALA A 146 4.92 9.01 -5.63
C ALA A 146 3.68 9.91 -5.69
N GLY A 147 2.54 9.44 -5.18
CA GLY A 147 1.37 10.27 -4.91
C GLY A 147 0.29 10.25 -5.99
N CYS A 148 0.24 9.19 -6.80
CA CYS A 148 -0.85 8.84 -7.72
C CYS A 148 -1.11 9.83 -8.88
N ARG A 149 -0.24 10.81 -9.10
CA ARG A 149 -0.49 11.89 -10.07
C ARG A 149 -0.65 11.37 -11.48
N PHE A 150 0.15 10.40 -11.90
CA PHE A 150 0.07 9.74 -13.21
C PHE A 150 -0.73 8.44 -13.19
N GLY A 151 -1.25 8.07 -12.02
CA GLY A 151 -1.94 6.83 -11.74
C GLY A 151 -3.44 7.00 -11.57
N SER A 152 -3.91 6.59 -10.40
CA SER A 152 -5.32 6.61 -10.02
C SER A 152 -5.96 8.00 -10.08
N THR A 153 -5.25 9.08 -9.70
CA THR A 153 -5.77 10.45 -9.80
C THR A 153 -6.02 10.83 -11.26
N TRP A 154 -5.04 10.58 -12.14
CA TRP A 154 -5.18 10.86 -13.56
C TRP A 154 -6.28 10.04 -14.22
N LEU A 155 -6.42 8.75 -13.88
CA LEU A 155 -7.49 7.90 -14.39
C LEU A 155 -8.88 8.41 -13.99
N VAL A 156 -9.06 8.81 -12.73
CA VAL A 156 -10.35 9.34 -12.26
C VAL A 156 -10.67 10.69 -12.91
N ASP A 157 -9.67 11.53 -13.15
CA ASP A 157 -9.87 12.86 -13.74
C ASP A 157 -10.08 12.82 -15.26
N GLN A 158 -9.34 11.97 -15.98
CA GLN A 158 -9.31 11.95 -17.45
C GLN A 158 -10.11 10.80 -18.07
N HIS A 159 -10.27 9.68 -17.34
CA HIS A 159 -10.94 8.46 -17.81
C HIS A 159 -11.95 7.90 -16.77
N PRO A 160 -12.80 8.73 -16.13
CA PRO A 160 -13.70 8.28 -15.08
C PRO A 160 -14.65 7.16 -15.53
N GLU A 161 -15.02 7.11 -16.80
CA GLU A 161 -15.87 6.07 -17.40
C GLU A 161 -15.24 4.67 -17.36
N LEU A 162 -13.91 4.58 -17.37
CA LEU A 162 -13.20 3.31 -17.38
C LEU A 162 -13.10 2.70 -15.98
N VAL A 163 -13.03 3.53 -14.94
CA VAL A 163 -12.75 3.10 -13.56
C VAL A 163 -13.91 3.30 -12.57
N ARG A 164 -15.01 3.95 -12.98
CA ARG A 164 -16.20 4.11 -12.13
C ARG A 164 -16.79 2.75 -11.75
N ALA A 165 -16.85 2.50 -10.46
CA ALA A 165 -17.31 1.25 -9.87
C ALA A 165 -18.17 1.51 -8.62
N GLU A 166 -19.02 0.55 -8.27
CA GLU A 166 -19.82 0.60 -7.03
C GLU A 166 -18.98 0.19 -5.82
N PHE A 167 -18.07 -0.77 -6.02
CA PHE A 167 -17.15 -1.26 -5.01
C PHE A 167 -15.73 -1.30 -5.55
N GLY A 168 -14.75 -1.09 -4.68
CA GLY A 168 -13.33 -1.22 -5.00
C GLY A 168 -12.62 -2.11 -3.99
N LEU A 169 -11.80 -3.02 -4.48
CA LEU A 169 -10.80 -3.76 -3.70
C LEU A 169 -9.43 -3.23 -4.13
N ASN A 170 -8.76 -2.55 -3.22
CA ASN A 170 -7.45 -1.94 -3.42
C ASN A 170 -6.39 -2.65 -2.56
N GLU A 171 -5.23 -2.01 -2.49
CA GLU A 171 -4.09 -2.51 -1.75
C GLU A 171 -4.31 -2.58 -0.24
N VAL A 172 -3.52 -3.45 0.39
CA VAL A 172 -3.31 -3.55 1.84
C VAL A 172 -4.62 -3.48 2.66
N GLY A 173 -5.32 -4.63 2.74
CA GLY A 173 -6.37 -4.87 3.74
C GLY A 173 -5.84 -5.09 5.17
N GLY A 174 -4.51 -5.12 5.33
CA GLY A 174 -3.79 -5.60 6.51
C GLY A 174 -3.33 -7.05 6.36
N PHE A 175 -2.34 -7.45 7.16
CA PHE A 175 -1.83 -8.83 7.20
C PHE A 175 -2.62 -9.68 8.19
N GLN A 176 -2.52 -11.00 8.06
CA GLN A 176 -3.03 -11.94 9.06
C GLN A 176 -2.50 -11.58 10.46
N LEU A 177 -3.40 -11.35 11.40
CA LEU A 177 -3.05 -11.04 12.78
C LEU A 177 -3.25 -12.26 13.68
N HIS A 178 -2.20 -12.61 14.42
CA HIS A 178 -2.23 -13.69 15.39
C HIS A 178 -2.56 -13.09 16.76
N LEU A 179 -3.83 -13.20 17.17
CA LEU A 179 -4.30 -12.71 18.47
C LEU A 179 -4.59 -13.91 19.40
N GLY A 180 -3.61 -14.22 20.25
CA GLY A 180 -3.68 -15.37 21.14
C GLY A 180 -3.74 -16.67 20.34
N ARG A 181 -4.87 -17.38 20.42
CA ARG A 181 -5.10 -18.64 19.68
C ARG A 181 -5.99 -18.47 18.44
N ARG A 182 -6.33 -17.23 18.07
CA ARG A 182 -7.22 -16.91 16.95
C ARG A 182 -6.47 -16.15 15.87
N TYR A 183 -6.93 -16.34 14.63
CA TYR A 183 -6.49 -15.57 13.47
C TYR A 183 -7.54 -14.53 13.14
N LEU A 184 -7.11 -13.29 12.94
CA LEU A 184 -7.95 -12.24 12.38
C LEU A 184 -7.43 -11.86 10.99
N TYR A 185 -8.35 -11.74 10.05
CA TYR A 185 -8.11 -11.25 8.70
C TYR A 185 -8.77 -9.87 8.60
N PRO A 186 -8.00 -8.78 8.74
CA PRO A 186 -8.57 -7.44 8.68
C PRO A 186 -9.09 -7.14 7.27
N VAL A 187 -10.13 -6.31 7.23
CA VAL A 187 -10.61 -5.64 6.01
C VAL A 187 -10.46 -4.15 6.26
N GLN A 188 -9.45 -3.56 5.63
CA GLN A 188 -9.22 -2.12 5.70
C GLN A 188 -10.28 -1.38 4.89
N VAL A 189 -10.87 -0.35 5.48
CA VAL A 189 -11.93 0.48 4.86
C VAL A 189 -11.57 1.96 4.85
N ALA A 190 -10.40 2.32 5.38
CA ALA A 190 -9.92 3.69 5.46
C ALA A 190 -8.41 3.71 5.73
N GLU A 191 -7.77 4.77 5.22
CA GLU A 191 -6.37 5.11 5.48
C GLU A 191 -6.27 6.51 6.06
N LYS A 192 -5.15 6.81 6.71
CA LYS A 192 -4.86 8.18 7.14
C LYS A 192 -4.45 8.99 5.92
N GLY A 193 -5.01 10.20 5.78
CA GLY A 193 -4.43 11.18 4.87
C GLY A 193 -3.00 11.55 5.30
N PHE A 194 -2.19 11.94 4.33
CA PHE A 194 -0.83 12.44 4.56
C PHE A 194 -0.68 13.87 4.03
N LEU A 195 0.32 14.58 4.55
CA LEU A 195 0.67 15.93 4.12
C LEU A 195 2.20 16.05 4.09
N TRP A 196 2.76 16.17 2.90
CA TRP A 196 4.18 16.45 2.71
C TRP A 196 4.44 17.96 2.82
N LEU A 197 5.30 18.34 3.76
CA LEU A 197 5.70 19.74 3.97
C LEU A 197 7.20 19.90 3.70
N ARG A 198 7.56 20.88 2.88
CA ARG A 198 8.96 21.29 2.68
C ARG A 198 9.28 22.49 3.58
N MET A 199 10.28 22.34 4.44
CA MET A 199 10.78 23.42 5.29
C MET A 199 12.16 23.86 4.80
N THR A 200 12.33 25.17 4.57
CA THR A 200 13.61 25.77 4.23
C THR A 200 14.03 26.71 5.35
N VAL A 201 15.25 26.53 5.87
CA VAL A 201 15.82 27.36 6.94
C VAL A 201 17.01 28.14 6.40
N HIS A 202 16.98 29.46 6.58
CA HIS A 202 18.06 30.35 6.16
C HIS A 202 18.92 30.80 7.36
N GLY A 203 20.21 31.02 7.09
CA GLY A 203 21.19 31.48 8.06
C GLY A 203 22.32 32.23 7.37
N GLU A 204 23.21 32.80 8.18
CA GLU A 204 24.36 33.55 7.68
C GLU A 204 25.59 32.63 7.53
N PRO A 205 26.41 32.85 6.49
CA PRO A 205 27.70 32.18 6.37
C PRO A 205 28.69 32.74 7.41
N GLY A 206 29.58 31.88 7.91
CA GLY A 206 30.56 32.26 8.93
C GLY A 206 31.78 31.35 8.92
N HIS A 207 32.89 31.84 9.48
CA HIS A 207 34.12 31.06 9.62
C HIS A 207 33.96 30.01 10.72
N GLY A 208 34.39 28.76 10.47
CA GLY A 208 34.16 27.64 11.40
C GLY A 208 34.77 27.83 12.80
N SER A 209 35.79 28.67 12.93
CA SER A 209 36.41 29.04 14.22
C SER A 209 35.72 30.20 14.95
N MET A 210 34.70 30.83 14.34
CA MET A 210 33.95 31.96 14.89
C MET A 210 32.46 31.63 14.90
N PRO A 211 32.00 30.76 15.82
CA PRO A 211 30.61 30.32 15.87
C PRO A 211 29.67 31.51 16.15
N HIS A 212 28.46 31.45 15.57
CA HIS A 212 27.42 32.46 15.75
C HIS A 212 26.02 31.84 15.74
N ASP A 213 25.06 32.56 16.34
CA ASP A 213 23.70 32.04 16.56
C ASP A 213 22.82 32.06 15.30
N ARG A 214 23.28 32.71 14.23
CA ARG A 214 22.56 32.82 12.95
C ARG A 214 22.81 31.67 11.97
N ASN A 215 23.27 30.51 12.44
CA ASN A 215 23.57 29.34 11.60
C ASN A 215 22.30 28.56 11.21
N ALA A 216 22.14 28.24 9.91
CA ALA A 216 20.95 27.55 9.40
C ALA A 216 20.83 26.11 9.93
N VAL A 217 21.95 25.38 10.04
CA VAL A 217 21.99 23.98 10.48
C VAL A 217 21.61 23.87 11.95
N VAL A 218 22.13 24.75 12.81
CA VAL A 218 21.78 24.77 14.25
C VAL A 218 20.29 25.05 14.44
N LYS A 219 19.74 26.03 13.70
CA LYS A 219 18.30 26.32 13.72
C LYS A 219 17.47 25.13 13.25
N LEU A 220 17.87 24.49 12.14
CA LEU A 220 17.19 23.31 11.61
C LEU A 220 17.21 22.16 12.62
N ALA A 221 18.35 21.85 13.22
CA ALA A 221 18.49 20.82 14.24
C ALA A 221 17.54 21.05 15.43
N ALA A 222 17.45 22.29 15.93
CA ALA A 222 16.54 22.64 17.01
C ALA A 222 15.06 22.48 16.62
N ILE A 223 14.68 22.82 15.38
CA ILE A 223 13.31 22.63 14.90
C ILE A 223 12.99 21.13 14.78
N LEU A 224 13.88 20.35 14.17
CA LEU A 224 13.71 18.91 14.00
C LEU A 224 13.58 18.19 15.35
N GLU A 225 14.39 18.57 16.33
CA GLU A 225 14.28 18.06 17.70
C GLU A 225 12.91 18.37 18.31
N ARG A 226 12.41 19.60 18.15
CA ARG A 226 11.07 19.99 18.65
C ARG A 226 9.97 19.20 17.97
N VAL A 227 10.04 18.98 16.66
CA VAL A 227 9.07 18.17 15.90
C VAL A 227 9.10 16.73 16.38
N HIS A 228 10.28 16.12 16.47
CA HIS A 228 10.45 14.74 16.90
C HIS A 228 9.95 14.49 18.34
N ARG A 229 10.24 15.43 19.26
CA ARG A 229 9.80 15.33 20.66
C ARG A 229 8.31 15.63 20.83
N ARG A 230 7.67 16.33 19.89
CA ARG A 230 6.26 16.69 19.99
C ARG A 230 5.40 15.48 19.68
N GLN A 231 4.69 15.00 20.69
CA GLN A 231 3.63 14.04 20.46
C GLN A 231 2.35 14.77 20.03
N LEU A 232 1.87 14.49 18.82
CA LEU A 232 0.60 15.04 18.31
C LEU A 232 -0.61 14.44 19.03
N PRO A 233 -1.80 15.06 19.01
CA PRO A 233 -2.96 14.59 19.76
C PRO A 233 -3.42 13.17 19.41
N VAL A 234 -3.96 12.44 20.40
CA VAL A 234 -4.72 11.19 20.17
C VAL A 234 -5.99 11.55 19.42
N HIS A 235 -6.24 10.85 18.32
CA HIS A 235 -7.42 11.03 17.49
C HIS A 235 -7.94 9.65 17.08
N ILE A 236 -8.88 9.14 17.87
CA ILE A 236 -9.41 7.79 17.70
C ILE A 236 -10.54 7.85 16.67
N HIS A 237 -10.25 7.41 15.45
CA HIS A 237 -11.24 7.30 14.39
C HIS A 237 -12.21 6.14 14.65
N PRO A 238 -13.51 6.23 14.29
CA PRO A 238 -14.48 5.15 14.50
C PRO A 238 -14.05 3.79 13.93
N VAL A 239 -13.40 3.79 12.76
CA VAL A 239 -12.86 2.56 12.12
C VAL A 239 -11.77 1.92 12.98
N ALA A 240 -10.80 2.71 13.47
CA ALA A 240 -9.76 2.22 14.37
C ALA A 240 -10.35 1.72 15.70
N ALA A 241 -11.36 2.43 16.23
CA ALA A 241 -12.05 2.00 17.44
C ALA A 241 -12.78 0.66 17.25
N ALA A 242 -13.44 0.44 16.11
CA ALA A 242 -14.09 -0.82 15.79
C ALA A 242 -13.09 -1.98 15.77
N PHE A 243 -11.94 -1.79 15.12
CA PHE A 243 -10.86 -2.78 15.13
C PHE A 243 -10.37 -3.12 16.54
N VAL A 244 -10.09 -2.11 17.37
CA VAL A 244 -9.63 -2.33 18.76
C VAL A 244 -10.68 -3.05 19.60
N ARG A 245 -11.97 -2.72 19.44
CA ARG A 245 -13.08 -3.40 20.14
C ARG A 245 -13.15 -4.87 19.74
N GLU A 246 -13.09 -5.18 18.45
CA GLU A 246 -13.13 -6.56 17.96
C GLU A 246 -11.91 -7.36 18.45
N ALA A 247 -10.73 -6.76 18.43
CA ALA A 247 -9.53 -7.35 19.00
C ALA A 247 -9.68 -7.61 20.51
N ALA A 248 -10.32 -6.69 21.24
CA ALA A 248 -10.59 -6.83 22.67
C ALA A 248 -11.55 -7.99 22.97
N GLU A 249 -12.65 -8.11 22.22
CA GLU A 249 -13.60 -9.21 22.34
C GLU A 249 -12.95 -10.55 21.98
N THR A 250 -12.11 -10.57 20.94
CA THR A 250 -11.40 -11.77 20.48
C THR A 250 -10.40 -12.29 21.50
N LEU A 251 -9.65 -11.40 22.17
CA LEU A 251 -8.64 -11.77 23.16
C LEU A 251 -9.21 -12.06 24.55
N GLY A 252 -10.33 -11.42 24.93
CA GLY A 252 -10.95 -11.61 26.23
C GLY A 252 -10.07 -11.18 27.41
N PHE A 253 -10.39 -11.66 28.62
CA PHE A 253 -9.61 -11.35 29.82
C PHE A 253 -8.25 -12.07 29.79
N PRO A 254 -7.13 -11.40 30.17
CA PRO A 254 -7.05 -10.06 30.78
C PRO A 254 -6.83 -8.90 29.79
N ALA A 255 -6.69 -9.15 28.49
CA ALA A 255 -6.35 -8.12 27.51
C ALA A 255 -7.50 -7.14 27.22
N LYS A 256 -8.76 -7.60 27.32
CA LYS A 256 -9.96 -6.83 26.96
C LYS A 256 -10.05 -5.46 27.65
N PRO A 257 -9.99 -5.35 29.00
CA PRO A 257 -10.02 -4.04 29.66
C PRO A 257 -8.90 -3.09 29.22
N LEU A 258 -7.70 -3.62 28.99
CA LEU A 258 -6.55 -2.83 28.53
C LEU A 258 -6.77 -2.26 27.12
N LEU A 259 -7.29 -3.07 26.20
CA LEU A 259 -7.59 -2.65 24.83
C LEU A 259 -8.74 -1.64 24.79
N TYR A 260 -9.78 -1.81 25.61
CA TYR A 260 -10.83 -0.79 25.76
C TYR A 260 -10.28 0.52 26.32
N ALA A 261 -9.34 0.46 27.26
CA ALA A 261 -8.70 1.65 27.80
C ALA A 261 -7.80 2.37 26.77
N LEU A 262 -7.27 1.69 25.74
CA LEU A 262 -6.59 2.35 24.61
C LEU A 262 -7.52 3.29 23.82
N LEU A 263 -8.84 3.13 23.94
CA LEU A 263 -9.84 3.99 23.31
C LEU A 263 -10.17 5.23 24.14
N GLN A 264 -9.48 5.47 25.26
CA GLN A 264 -9.63 6.65 26.09
C GLN A 264 -8.39 7.55 25.91
N PRO A 265 -8.50 8.76 25.30
CA PRO A 265 -7.35 9.59 24.95
C PRO A 265 -6.35 9.84 26.08
N MET A 266 -6.85 10.04 27.31
CA MET A 266 -6.00 10.23 28.50
C MET A 266 -5.19 8.98 28.86
N ALA A 267 -5.78 7.78 28.70
CA ALA A 267 -5.13 6.52 29.02
C ALA A 267 -4.21 6.02 27.90
N THR A 268 -4.59 6.22 26.63
CA THR A 268 -3.83 5.77 25.44
C THR A 268 -2.34 6.10 25.55
N HIS A 269 -2.00 7.32 25.99
CA HIS A 269 -0.61 7.75 26.12
C HIS A 269 0.20 6.90 27.12
N ALA A 270 -0.34 6.69 28.32
CA ALA A 270 0.33 5.94 29.37
C ALA A 270 0.40 4.44 29.01
N LEU A 271 -0.68 3.89 28.48
CA LEU A 271 -0.79 2.47 28.14
C LEU A 271 0.18 2.05 27.04
N LEU A 272 0.36 2.86 25.98
CA LEU A 272 1.30 2.55 24.92
C LEU A 272 2.77 2.60 25.39
N LYS A 273 3.08 3.39 26.43
CA LYS A 273 4.43 3.43 27.02
C LYS A 273 4.77 2.18 27.85
N ILE A 274 3.77 1.55 28.45
CA ILE A 274 3.96 0.36 29.29
C ILE A 274 3.74 -0.96 28.54
N LEU A 275 3.22 -0.92 27.31
CA LEU A 275 3.03 -2.12 26.51
C LEU A 275 4.39 -2.82 26.26
N PRO A 276 4.55 -4.11 26.62
CA PRO A 276 5.84 -4.81 26.49
C PRO A 276 6.29 -4.95 25.04
N ASP A 277 5.35 -5.24 24.14
CA ASP A 277 5.59 -5.38 22.71
C ASP A 277 5.66 -3.99 22.06
N ARG A 278 6.90 -3.56 21.76
CA ARG A 278 7.16 -2.21 21.23
C ARG A 278 6.69 -2.02 19.80
N ASP A 279 6.68 -3.06 18.98
CA ASP A 279 6.24 -2.93 17.60
C ASP A 279 4.71 -2.87 17.53
N LYS A 280 4.00 -3.65 18.35
CA LYS A 280 2.56 -3.45 18.55
C LYS A 280 2.25 -2.07 19.13
N ALA A 281 3.05 -1.58 20.07
CA ALA A 281 2.86 -0.24 20.63
C ALA A 281 2.99 0.85 19.56
N LYS A 282 3.98 0.74 18.66
CA LYS A 282 4.15 1.66 17.52
C LYS A 282 2.94 1.58 16.57
N ALA A 283 2.48 0.38 16.24
CA ALA A 283 1.33 0.19 15.35
C ALA A 283 0.05 0.82 15.92
N PHE A 284 -0.30 0.54 17.19
CA PHE A 284 -1.42 1.18 17.86
C PHE A 284 -1.24 2.70 17.99
N ASN A 285 -0.02 3.17 18.27
CA ASN A 285 0.26 4.60 18.33
C ASN A 285 0.01 5.28 16.98
N ALA A 286 0.46 4.68 15.87
CA ALA A 286 0.27 5.22 14.53
C ALA A 286 -1.20 5.22 14.11
N MET A 287 -1.96 4.19 14.51
CA MET A 287 -3.39 4.05 14.22
C MET A 287 -4.27 5.01 15.03
N LEU A 288 -3.98 5.23 16.31
CA LEU A 288 -4.84 6.01 17.22
C LEU A 288 -4.43 7.49 17.34
N ARG A 289 -3.43 7.94 16.57
CA ARG A 289 -2.84 9.27 16.69
C ARG A 289 -2.45 9.85 15.34
N ASN A 290 -2.46 11.17 15.25
CA ASN A 290 -1.72 11.86 14.20
C ASN A 290 -0.22 11.63 14.39
N THR A 291 0.51 11.48 13.28
CA THR A 291 1.94 11.16 13.27
C THR A 291 2.67 12.19 12.44
N VAL A 292 3.89 12.52 12.85
CA VAL A 292 4.79 13.39 12.10
C VAL A 292 6.19 12.79 12.18
N THR A 293 6.84 12.68 11.04
CA THR A 293 8.18 12.12 10.92
C THR A 293 8.98 13.02 10.00
N PRO A 294 10.10 13.60 10.46
CA PRO A 294 11.04 14.23 9.56
C PRO A 294 11.64 13.18 8.62
N THR A 295 11.64 13.47 7.32
CA THR A 295 12.22 12.62 6.28
C THR A 295 13.06 13.48 5.35
N GLY A 296 14.18 12.95 4.86
CA GLY A 296 15.17 13.70 4.09
C GLY A 296 16.03 14.65 4.94
N LEU A 297 17.36 14.55 4.78
CA LEU A 297 18.35 15.53 5.25
C LEU A 297 19.25 15.89 4.08
#